data_AF-A0A4R5L7U6-F1
#
_entry.id   AF-A0A4R5L7U6-F1
#
_cell.length_a   1.000
_cell.length_b   1.000
_cell.length_c   1.000
_cell.angle_alpha   90.00
_cell.angle_beta   90.00
_cell.angle_gamma   90.00
#
_symmetry.space_group_name_H-M   'P 1'
#
loop_
_entity.id
_entity.type
_entity.pdbx_description
1 polymer ?
#
loop_
_entity_poly.entity_id
_entity_poly.type
_entity_poly.pdbx_seq_one_letter_code
_entity_poly.pdbx_strand_id
1 'polypeptide(L)'
;MYAQEIGASLDCHLGPHTFIEQLVNEKEIDPIPMKVSANSVNAYRLKPNQNLTALGFKVRAVFGFSPNDEMFTQKISAGETPHRVYGVVVMAGKEAVSDRVREAGSPATVREVMPLVMTVVVCEQ
;
A
#
# COMPACT_ATOMS: atom_id res chain seq x y z
N MET A 1 -22.72 -7.61 -0.41
CA MET A 1 -21.56 -6.81 0.03
C MET A 1 -20.86 -6.30 -1.23
N TYR A 2 -20.76 -4.99 -1.38
CA TYR A 2 -20.07 -4.36 -2.52
C TYR A 2 -18.57 -4.28 -2.23
N ALA A 3 -17.72 -4.30 -3.27
CA ALA A 3 -16.29 -4.04 -3.10
C ALA A 3 -16.10 -2.55 -2.79
N GLN A 4 -15.30 -2.24 -1.77
CA GLN A 4 -14.96 -0.87 -1.42
C GLN A 4 -13.65 -0.53 -2.12
N GLU A 5 -13.71 0.45 -3.02
CA GLU A 5 -12.49 0.99 -3.61
C GLU A 5 -11.75 1.74 -2.51
N ILE A 6 -10.53 1.30 -2.20
CA ILE A 6 -9.58 2.18 -1.52
C ILE A 6 -9.23 3.27 -2.55
N GLY A 7 -10.09 4.28 -2.60
CA GLY A 7 -9.93 5.47 -3.43
C GLY A 7 -8.83 6.40 -2.91
N ALA A 8 -8.36 6.17 -1.69
CA ALA A 8 -7.21 6.87 -1.15
C ALA A 8 -5.93 6.44 -1.90
N SER A 9 -5.25 7.40 -2.52
CA SER A 9 -3.78 7.53 -2.52
C SER A 9 -2.94 7.13 -3.73
N LEU A 10 -3.48 6.58 -4.82
CA LEU A 10 -2.67 6.38 -6.04
C LEU A 10 -2.40 7.68 -6.80
N ASP A 11 -3.08 8.78 -6.47
CA ASP A 11 -2.63 10.11 -6.88
C ASP A 11 -1.31 10.56 -6.19
N CYS A 12 -0.81 9.76 -5.26
CA CYS A 12 0.40 9.96 -4.46
C CYS A 12 0.46 11.30 -3.69
N HIS A 13 -0.69 11.94 -3.42
CA HIS A 13 -0.75 13.19 -2.67
C HIS A 13 -0.84 12.98 -1.16
N LEU A 14 -1.35 11.83 -0.72
CA LEU A 14 -1.40 11.48 0.70
C LEU A 14 0.00 11.10 1.22
N GLY A 15 0.20 11.24 2.52
CA GLY A 15 1.38 10.69 3.19
C GLY A 15 1.13 9.27 3.70
N PRO A 16 2.20 8.46 3.94
CA PRO A 16 2.06 7.10 4.48
C PRO A 16 1.23 7.04 5.77
N HIS A 17 1.43 7.98 6.69
CA HIS A 17 0.70 8.04 7.97
C HIS A 17 -0.82 8.11 7.73
N THR A 18 -1.26 9.17 7.05
CA THR A 18 -2.67 9.42 6.78
C THR A 18 -3.31 8.27 6.02
N PHE A 19 -2.59 7.69 5.06
CA PHE A 19 -3.08 6.56 4.29
C PHE A 19 -3.36 5.33 5.17
N ILE A 20 -2.40 4.90 6.01
CA ILE A 20 -2.60 3.73 6.86
C ILE A 20 -3.58 4.04 7.99
N GLU A 21 -3.54 5.25 8.57
CA GLU A 21 -4.40 5.66 9.67
C GLU A 21 -5.89 5.59 9.28
N GLN A 22 -6.24 6.08 8.09
CA GLN A 22 -7.60 5.99 7.55
C GLN A 22 -8.09 4.54 7.47
N LEU A 23 -7.30 3.65 6.89
CA LEU A 23 -7.65 2.23 6.74
C LEU A 23 -7.79 1.51 8.09
N VAL A 24 -6.98 1.89 9.09
CA VAL A 24 -7.08 1.38 10.45
C VAL A 24 -8.38 1.87 11.11
N ASN A 25 -8.66 3.17 11.01
CA ASN A 25 -9.83 3.80 11.61
C ASN A 25 -11.15 3.26 11.00
N GLU A 26 -11.16 3.02 9.69
CA GLU A 26 -12.28 2.40 8.97
C GLU A 26 -12.39 0.89 9.19
N LYS A 27 -11.46 0.29 9.95
CA LYS A 27 -11.40 -1.15 10.27
C LYS A 27 -11.27 -2.02 9.01
N GLU A 28 -10.59 -1.52 8.00
CA GLU A 28 -10.34 -2.23 6.75
C GLU A 28 -9.11 -3.13 6.84
N ILE A 29 -8.09 -2.70 7.59
CA ILE A 29 -6.86 -3.46 7.84
C ILE A 29 -6.67 -3.79 9.31
N ASP A 30 -5.87 -4.81 9.58
CA ASP A 30 -5.35 -5.09 10.91
C ASP A 30 -4.39 -3.97 11.32
N PRO A 31 -4.54 -3.33 12.50
CA PRO A 31 -3.61 -2.29 12.96
C PRO A 31 -2.20 -2.82 13.24
N ILE A 32 -2.06 -4.14 13.46
CA ILE A 32 -0.76 -4.77 13.69
C ILE A 32 -0.21 -5.23 12.34
N PRO A 33 1.00 -4.78 11.94
CA PRO A 33 1.59 -5.22 10.70
C PRO A 33 1.85 -6.73 10.72
N MET A 34 1.46 -7.42 9.65
CA MET A 34 1.75 -8.84 9.48
C MET A 34 3.22 -9.11 9.19
N LYS A 35 3.95 -8.11 8.68
CA LYS A 35 5.37 -8.18 8.38
C LYS A 35 5.98 -6.79 8.41
N VAL A 36 7.18 -6.68 8.94
CA VAL A 36 8.02 -5.47 8.89
C VAL A 36 9.33 -5.86 8.21
N SER A 37 9.63 -5.29 7.05
CA SER A 37 10.85 -5.56 6.28
C SER A 37 12.10 -4.96 6.94
N ALA A 38 13.28 -5.30 6.43
CA ALA A 38 14.55 -4.77 6.95
C ALA A 38 14.65 -3.25 6.79
N ASN A 39 14.13 -2.70 5.69
CA ASN A 39 14.02 -1.26 5.44
C ASN A 39 12.78 -0.62 6.11
N SER A 40 12.21 -1.25 7.13
CA SER A 40 11.09 -0.73 7.94
C SER A 40 9.76 -0.53 7.22
N VAL A 41 9.57 -1.09 6.02
CA VAL A 41 8.24 -1.11 5.39
C VAL A 41 7.33 -2.06 6.18
N ASN A 42 6.26 -1.49 6.73
CA ASN A 42 5.25 -2.22 7.48
C ASN A 42 4.16 -2.67 6.51
N ALA A 43 3.91 -3.97 6.44
CA ALA A 43 2.86 -4.56 5.62
C ALA A 43 1.72 -5.05 6.51
N TYR A 44 0.50 -4.67 6.15
CA TYR A 44 -0.74 -4.91 6.88
C TYR A 44 -1.64 -5.83 6.04
N ARG A 45 -2.34 -6.73 6.74
CA ARG A 45 -3.36 -7.57 6.13
C ARG A 45 -4.73 -6.88 6.20
N LEU A 46 -5.61 -7.18 5.26
CA LEU A 46 -7.00 -6.79 5.38
C LEU A 46 -7.67 -7.55 6.54
N LYS A 47 -8.66 -6.94 7.20
CA LYS A 47 -9.48 -7.66 8.17
C LYS A 47 -10.31 -8.75 7.45
N PRO A 48 -10.71 -9.81 8.18
CA PRO A 48 -11.60 -10.83 7.62
C PRO A 48 -12.87 -10.19 7.03
N ASN A 49 -13.36 -10.75 5.92
CA ASN A 49 -14.55 -10.31 5.19
C ASN A 49 -14.47 -8.92 4.54
N GLN A 50 -13.33 -8.22 4.63
CA GLN A 50 -13.11 -7.01 3.84
C GLN A 50 -12.83 -7.37 2.39
N ASN A 51 -13.47 -6.64 1.47
CA ASN A 51 -13.28 -6.79 0.03
C ASN A 51 -12.90 -5.44 -0.56
N LEU A 52 -11.61 -5.15 -0.50
CA LEU A 52 -11.05 -3.89 -0.96
C LEU A 52 -10.53 -4.03 -2.38
N THR A 53 -10.73 -2.99 -3.17
CA THR A 53 -10.19 -2.87 -4.53
C THR A 53 -9.35 -1.60 -4.66
N ALA A 54 -8.38 -1.63 -5.57
CA ALA A 54 -7.61 -0.46 -5.98
C ALA A 54 -7.36 -0.57 -7.48
N LEU A 55 -7.64 0.50 -8.23
CA LEU A 55 -7.67 0.51 -9.69
C LEU A 55 -8.64 -0.53 -10.27
N GLY A 56 -9.66 -0.93 -9.50
CA GLY A 56 -10.57 -2.02 -9.82
C GLY A 56 -9.99 -3.43 -9.66
N PHE A 57 -8.80 -3.59 -9.08
CA PHE A 57 -8.22 -4.90 -8.76
C PHE A 57 -8.31 -5.21 -7.27
N LYS A 58 -8.51 -6.49 -6.92
CA LYS A 58 -8.62 -6.92 -5.53
C LYS A 58 -7.31 -6.68 -4.77
N VAL A 59 -7.38 -5.96 -3.65
CA VAL A 59 -6.26 -5.72 -2.76
C VAL A 59 -6.01 -6.96 -1.90
N ARG A 60 -4.74 -7.34 -1.78
CA ARG A 60 -4.29 -8.47 -0.97
C ARG A 60 -3.63 -8.03 0.34
N ALA A 61 -2.91 -6.92 0.29
CA ALA A 61 -2.20 -6.32 1.40
C ALA A 61 -2.00 -4.82 1.14
N VAL A 62 -1.78 -4.08 2.22
CA VAL A 62 -1.43 -2.65 2.21
C VAL A 62 -0.10 -2.48 2.92
N PHE A 63 0.70 -1.50 2.54
CA PHE A 63 1.96 -1.23 3.21
C PHE A 63 2.24 0.27 3.32
N GLY A 64 3.08 0.62 4.29
CA GLY A 64 3.50 1.99 4.55
C GLY A 64 4.77 2.06 5.36
N PHE A 65 5.47 3.18 5.24
CA PHE A 65 6.56 3.59 6.12
C PHE A 65 6.77 5.10 6.00
N SER A 66 6.94 5.73 7.16
CA SER A 66 7.42 7.09 7.29
C SER A 66 8.47 7.13 8.42
N PRO A 67 9.60 7.82 8.24
CA PRO A 67 10.58 7.96 9.31
C PRO A 67 10.07 8.81 10.46
N ASN A 68 10.56 8.49 11.67
CA ASN A 68 10.22 9.20 12.91
C ASN A 68 8.72 9.27 13.18
N ASP A 69 7.97 8.30 12.66
CA ASP A 69 6.54 8.18 12.84
C ASP A 69 6.28 6.93 13.69
N GLU A 70 5.67 7.16 14.85
CA GLU A 70 5.42 6.14 15.87
C GLU A 70 4.39 5.10 15.42
N MET A 71 3.61 5.41 14.38
CA MET A 71 2.68 4.45 13.78
C MET A 71 3.41 3.26 13.14
N PHE A 72 4.65 3.46 12.69
CA PHE A 72 5.42 2.45 11.97
C PHE A 72 6.49 1.83 12.86
N THR A 73 6.56 0.49 12.86
CA THR A 73 7.69 -0.20 13.49
C THR A 73 8.95 0.05 12.68
N GLN A 74 9.99 0.59 13.32
CA GLN A 74 11.25 0.93 12.68
C GLN A 74 12.32 -0.14 12.98
N LYS A 75 12.96 -0.65 11.92
CA LYS A 75 14.10 -1.58 11.97
C LYS A 75 15.38 -1.01 11.35
N ILE A 76 15.24 0.07 10.59
CA ILE A 76 16.30 0.89 10.02
C ILE A 76 17.15 1.50 11.13
N SER A 77 18.47 1.47 10.94
CA SER A 77 19.41 2.12 11.86
C SER A 77 19.44 3.63 11.63
N ALA A 78 19.74 4.40 12.69
CA ALA A 78 19.91 5.85 12.57
C ALA A 78 20.99 6.19 11.52
N GLY A 79 20.63 7.01 10.52
CA GLY A 79 21.55 7.51 9.49
C GLY A 79 21.33 6.98 8.06
N GLU A 80 20.50 5.95 7.87
CA GLU A 80 19.99 5.60 6.54
C GLU A 80 18.93 6.63 6.11
N THR A 81 18.99 7.12 4.86
CA THR A 81 17.98 8.03 4.30
C THR A 81 16.64 7.31 4.17
N PRO A 82 15.65 7.62 5.01
CA PRO A 82 14.39 6.89 4.97
C PRO A 82 13.49 7.53 3.92
N HIS A 83 13.10 6.76 2.90
CA HIS A 83 12.09 7.19 1.94
C HIS A 83 10.69 6.99 2.50
N ARG A 84 9.79 7.94 2.26
CA ARG A 84 8.38 7.77 2.60
C ARG A 84 7.75 6.94 1.51
N VAL A 85 7.19 5.80 1.88
CA VAL A 85 6.57 4.90 0.91
C VAL A 85 5.26 4.37 1.44
N TYR A 86 4.31 4.19 0.55
CA TYR A 86 3.10 3.45 0.85
C TYR A 86 2.49 2.89 -0.43
N GLY A 87 1.50 2.02 -0.27
CA GLY A 87 0.73 1.53 -1.39
C GLY A 87 0.05 0.21 -1.10
N VAL A 88 -0.28 -0.48 -2.19
CA VAL A 88 -1.10 -1.68 -2.15
C VAL A 88 -0.50 -2.79 -2.99
N VAL A 89 -0.76 -4.03 -2.58
CA VAL A 89 -0.51 -5.22 -3.41
C VAL A 89 -1.85 -5.69 -3.95
N VAL A 90 -1.99 -5.77 -5.27
CA VAL A 90 -3.22 -6.16 -5.97
C VAL A 90 -3.06 -7.50 -6.69
N MET A 91 -4.18 -8.19 -6.85
CA MET A 91 -4.30 -9.47 -7.58
C MET A 91 -4.50 -9.21 -9.08
N ALA A 92 -3.43 -8.81 -9.76
CA ALA A 92 -3.41 -8.62 -11.22
C ALA A 92 -1.97 -8.63 -11.74
N GLY A 93 -1.80 -8.92 -13.04
CA GLY A 93 -0.52 -8.81 -13.73
C GLY A 93 -0.10 -7.35 -13.95
N LYS A 94 1.21 -7.12 -14.07
CA LYS A 94 1.80 -5.78 -14.14
C LYS A 94 1.25 -4.91 -15.27
N GLU A 95 1.05 -5.50 -16.45
CA GLU A 95 0.56 -4.78 -17.63
C GLU A 95 -0.81 -4.14 -17.37
N ALA A 96 -1.80 -4.94 -16.94
CA ALA A 96 -3.14 -4.46 -16.62
C ALA A 96 -3.14 -3.39 -15.51
N VAL A 97 -2.28 -3.54 -14.51
CA VAL A 97 -2.14 -2.55 -13.43
C VAL A 97 -1.50 -1.26 -13.94
N SER A 98 -0.48 -1.36 -14.79
CA SER A 98 0.21 -0.20 -15.38
C SER A 98 -0.74 0.61 -16.28
N ASP A 99 -1.60 -0.07 -17.04
CA ASP A 99 -2.61 0.57 -17.85
C ASP A 99 -3.60 1.37 -17.00
N ARG A 100 -4.10 0.78 -15.90
CA ARG A 100 -5.02 1.50 -14.99
C ARG A 100 -4.35 2.66 -14.26
N VAL A 101 -3.08 2.52 -13.87
CA VAL A 101 -2.30 3.62 -13.28
C VAL A 101 -2.20 4.79 -14.27
N ARG A 102 -1.89 4.49 -15.55
CA ARG A 102 -1.78 5.50 -16.61
C ARG A 102 -3.12 6.16 -16.90
N GLU A 103 -4.20 5.39 -17.01
CA GLU A 103 -5.57 5.89 -17.22
C GLU A 103 -6.02 6.81 -16.08
N ALA A 104 -5.62 6.50 -14.84
CA ALA A 104 -5.90 7.31 -13.67
C ALA A 104 -5.03 8.58 -13.57
N GLY A 105 -4.00 8.74 -14.40
CA GLY A 105 -3.03 9.83 -14.30
C GLY A 105 -2.19 9.79 -13.01
N SER A 106 -2.08 8.62 -12.40
CA SER A 106 -1.40 8.41 -11.12
C SER A 106 0.13 8.41 -11.29
N PRO A 107 0.91 9.11 -10.45
CA PRO A 107 2.38 9.04 -10.49
C PRO A 107 2.96 7.78 -9.82
N ALA A 108 2.11 6.89 -9.30
CA ALA A 108 2.56 5.67 -8.64
C ALA A 108 3.37 4.75 -9.57
N THR A 109 4.37 4.08 -8.99
CA THR A 109 5.19 3.10 -9.70
C THR A 109 4.62 1.69 -9.55
N VAL A 110 4.72 0.88 -10.60
CA VAL A 110 4.20 -0.49 -10.65
C VAL A 110 5.34 -1.51 -10.71
N ARG A 111 5.35 -2.49 -9.80
CA ARG A 111 6.36 -3.57 -9.76
C ARG A 111 5.70 -4.93 -9.59
N GLU A 112 6.27 -5.99 -10.17
CA GLU A 112 5.78 -7.35 -9.93
C GLU A 112 6.28 -7.87 -8.58
N VAL A 113 5.36 -8.50 -7.84
CA VAL A 113 5.69 -9.24 -6.61
C VAL A 113 5.66 -10.74 -6.88
N MET A 114 4.64 -11.19 -7.60
CA MET A 114 4.56 -12.54 -8.19
C MET A 114 4.19 -12.37 -9.66
N PRO A 115 5.08 -12.77 -10.59
CA PRO A 115 4.83 -12.61 -12.02
C PRO A 115 3.45 -13.13 -12.43
N LEU A 116 2.75 -12.33 -13.24
CA LEU A 116 1.40 -12.61 -13.76
C LEU A 116 0.25 -12.67 -12.74
N VAL A 117 0.51 -12.68 -11.43
CA VAL A 117 -0.53 -12.90 -10.40
C VAL A 117 -0.68 -11.73 -9.45
N MET A 118 0.43 -11.15 -8.99
CA MET A 118 0.41 -10.08 -7.99
C MET A 118 1.39 -8.97 -8.34
N THR A 119 0.87 -7.76 -8.23
CA THR A 119 1.59 -6.53 -8.56
C THR A 119 1.47 -5.59 -7.38
N VAL A 120 2.55 -4.87 -7.10
CA VAL A 120 2.56 -3.79 -6.13
C VAL A 120 2.46 -2.45 -6.85
N VAL A 121 1.64 -1.56 -6.32
CA VAL A 121 1.53 -0.17 -6.73
C VAL A 121 2.06 0.67 -5.58
N VAL A 122 3.06 1.52 -5.86
CA VAL A 122 3.88 2.20 -4.87
C VAL A 122 3.85 3.70 -5.11
N CYS A 123 3.53 4.46 -4.07
CA CYS A 123 3.82 5.89 -4.00
C CYS A 123 5.08 6.10 -3.17
N GLU A 124 6.06 6.80 -3.74
CA GLU A 124 7.34 7.13 -3.11
C GLU A 124 7.47 8.66 -3.04
N GLN A 125 7.89 9.19 -1.89
CA GLN A 125 8.07 10.62 -1.60
C GLN A 125 9.40 10.89 -0.89
#